data_AF-A0A7S0IIP8-F1
#
_entry.id   AF-A0A7S0IIP8-F1
#
_cell.length_a   1.000
_cell.length_b   1.000
_cell.length_c   1.000
_cell.angle_alpha   90.00
_cell.angle_beta   90.00
_cell.angle_gamma   90.00
#
_symmetry.space_group_name_H-M   'P 1'
#
loop_
_entity.id
_entity.type
_entity.pdbx_description
1 polymer ?
#
loop_
_entity_poly.entity_id
_entity_poly.type
_entity_poly.pdbx_seq_one_letter_code
_entity_poly.pdbx_strand_id
1 'polypeptide(L)'
;VLWLISYTPLSRLPLIPSKSTSADSQYADPDRRQACIRDELSYSGMMHPVSAYACVELAQDTRRRLAEVSVPFLLLIAGDDRVVDNAGAEELPTRAQTPSEQQCVKRYPGALHGL
;
A
#
# COMPACT_ATOMS: atom_id res chain seq x y z
N VAL A 1 3.19 -12.58 25.53
CA VAL A 1 3.71 -13.43 24.43
C VAL A 1 4.52 -12.61 23.41
N LEU A 2 4.05 -11.42 23.00
CA LEU A 2 4.64 -10.57 21.94
C LEU A 2 6.05 -9.99 22.22
N TRP A 3 6.49 -9.84 23.47
CA TRP A 3 7.86 -9.41 23.79
C TRP A 3 8.94 -10.48 23.52
N LEU A 4 8.54 -11.75 23.35
CA LEU A 4 9.49 -12.83 23.10
C LEU A 4 9.91 -12.90 21.61
N ILE A 5 9.07 -12.46 20.68
CA ILE A 5 9.35 -12.57 19.24
C ILE A 5 10.28 -11.44 18.77
N SER A 6 10.21 -10.26 19.37
CA SER A 6 11.05 -9.10 19.03
C SER A 6 12.55 -9.33 19.28
N TYR A 7 12.91 -10.31 20.11
CA TYR A 7 14.29 -10.70 20.41
C TYR A 7 14.77 -11.97 19.70
N THR A 8 13.92 -12.64 18.92
CA THR A 8 14.36 -13.82 18.16
C THR A 8 15.07 -13.39 16.88
N PRO A 9 16.25 -13.95 16.56
CA PRO A 9 17.00 -13.60 15.34
C PRO A 9 16.20 -13.86 14.06
N LEU A 10 15.24 -14.80 14.10
CA LEU A 10 14.31 -15.14 13.01
C LEU A 10 13.47 -13.96 12.53
N SER A 11 13.06 -13.05 13.42
CA SER A 11 12.24 -11.89 13.03
C SER A 11 13.03 -10.84 12.23
N ARG A 12 14.38 -10.92 12.27
CA ARG A 12 15.32 -10.07 11.54
C ARG A 12 15.91 -10.74 10.31
N LEU A 13 15.49 -11.96 9.97
CA LEU A 13 15.90 -12.58 8.71
C LEU A 13 14.98 -12.14 7.56
N PRO A 14 15.51 -11.83 6.37
CA PRO A 14 14.71 -11.47 5.21
C PRO A 14 14.12 -12.74 4.59
N LEU A 15 12.95 -13.17 5.04
CA LEU A 15 12.38 -14.50 4.73
C LEU A 15 11.16 -14.44 3.79
N ILE A 16 10.55 -13.27 3.63
CA ILE A 16 9.29 -13.13 2.88
C ILE A 16 9.62 -12.57 1.49
N PRO A 17 9.45 -13.32 0.40
CA PRO A 17 9.67 -12.80 -0.94
C PRO A 17 8.65 -11.70 -1.23
N SER A 18 9.13 -10.51 -1.57
CA SER A 18 8.29 -9.39 -1.98
C SER A 18 8.18 -9.38 -3.51
N LYS A 19 6.97 -9.58 -4.05
CA LYS A 19 6.68 -9.39 -5.48
C LYS A 19 6.10 -8.00 -5.78
N SER A 20 5.61 -7.31 -4.75
CA SER A 20 4.98 -6.00 -4.87
C SER A 20 5.98 -4.89 -5.23
N THR A 21 7.29 -5.13 -5.13
CA THR A 21 8.35 -4.17 -5.46
C THR A 21 8.79 -4.19 -6.93
N SER A 22 8.22 -5.07 -7.79
CA SER A 22 8.60 -5.09 -9.21
C SER A 22 8.07 -3.85 -9.93
N ALA A 23 8.95 -3.14 -10.66
CA ALA A 23 8.58 -1.96 -11.44
C ALA A 23 7.49 -2.26 -12.48
N ASP A 24 7.51 -3.44 -13.10
CA ASP A 24 6.50 -3.88 -14.08
C ASP A 24 5.09 -4.03 -13.51
N SER A 25 4.97 -4.32 -12.21
CA SER A 25 3.66 -4.39 -11.55
C SER A 25 3.20 -3.03 -11.02
N GLN A 26 4.12 -2.07 -10.90
CA GLN A 26 3.84 -0.75 -10.34
C GLN A 26 3.54 0.30 -11.40
N TYR A 27 4.26 0.31 -12.53
CA TYR A 27 4.17 1.41 -13.49
C TYR A 27 3.84 0.89 -14.88
N ALA A 28 2.83 1.49 -15.53
CA ALA A 28 2.51 1.17 -16.92
C ALA A 28 3.51 1.84 -17.88
N ASP A 29 3.92 3.07 -17.56
CA ASP A 29 4.84 3.88 -18.34
C ASP A 29 6.27 3.28 -18.33
N PRO A 30 6.85 2.94 -19.50
CA PRO A 30 8.20 2.38 -19.59
C PRO A 30 9.29 3.34 -19.08
N ASP A 31 9.16 4.65 -19.25
CA ASP A 31 10.16 5.62 -18.82
C ASP A 31 10.17 5.72 -17.28
N ARG A 32 8.99 5.69 -16.66
CA ARG A 32 8.82 5.62 -15.20
C ARG A 32 9.33 4.31 -14.63
N ARG A 33 9.03 3.18 -15.28
CA ARG A 33 9.60 1.87 -14.92
C ARG A 33 11.12 1.92 -14.92
N GLN A 34 11.71 2.44 -15.99
CA GLN A 34 13.16 2.50 -16.11
C GLN A 34 13.77 3.46 -15.08
N ALA A 35 13.09 4.56 -14.75
CA ALA A 35 13.52 5.44 -13.66
C ALA A 35 13.52 4.71 -12.30
N CYS A 36 12.48 3.93 -11.99
CA CYS A 36 12.42 3.12 -10.78
C CYS A 36 13.51 2.04 -10.72
N ILE A 37 13.80 1.38 -11.84
CA ILE A 37 14.87 0.36 -11.92
C ILE A 37 16.25 0.99 -11.70
N ARG A 38 16.46 2.23 -12.14
CA ARG A 38 17.72 2.97 -11.95
C ARG A 38 17.86 3.60 -10.55
N ASP A 39 16.81 3.56 -9.73
CA ASP A 39 16.84 4.17 -8.40
C ASP A 39 17.61 3.28 -7.41
N GLU A 40 18.82 3.72 -7.07
CA GLU A 40 19.71 3.03 -6.12
C GLU A 40 19.20 3.08 -4.68
N LEU A 41 18.22 3.93 -4.37
CA LEU A 41 17.60 4.00 -3.04
C LEU A 41 16.48 2.96 -2.86
N SER A 42 16.10 2.25 -3.92
CA SER A 42 15.03 1.25 -3.87
C SER A 42 15.48 -0.04 -3.19
N TYR A 43 14.68 -0.53 -2.24
CA TYR A 43 14.90 -1.83 -1.60
C TYR A 43 14.23 -2.95 -2.41
N SER A 44 15.03 -3.89 -2.91
CA SER A 44 14.58 -5.04 -3.72
C SER A 44 14.75 -6.40 -3.02
N GLY A 45 15.11 -6.40 -1.73
CA GLY A 45 15.31 -7.62 -0.94
C GLY A 45 14.02 -8.27 -0.44
N MET A 46 14.17 -9.41 0.24
CA MET A 46 13.04 -10.08 0.90
C MET A 46 12.66 -9.33 2.17
N MET A 47 11.36 -9.22 2.43
CA MET A 47 10.83 -8.56 3.62
C MET A 47 11.10 -9.39 4.88
N HIS A 48 11.38 -8.69 5.97
CA HIS A 48 11.50 -9.29 7.30
C HIS A 48 10.11 -9.61 7.87
N PRO A 49 9.92 -10.74 8.56
CA PRO A 49 8.63 -11.10 9.16
C PRO A 49 8.04 -10.01 10.05
N VAL A 50 8.87 -9.30 10.82
CA VAL A 50 8.42 -8.19 11.67
C VAL A 50 7.86 -7.02 10.86
N SER A 51 8.49 -6.70 9.71
CA SER A 51 8.04 -5.65 8.81
C SER A 51 6.72 -6.03 8.13
N ALA A 52 6.62 -7.27 7.65
CA ALA A 52 5.38 -7.76 7.03
C ALA A 52 4.21 -7.74 8.02
N TYR A 53 4.45 -8.18 9.26
CA TYR A 53 3.44 -8.12 10.31
C TYR A 53 3.01 -6.68 10.60
N ALA A 54 3.96 -5.75 10.72
CA ALA A 54 3.65 -4.34 10.94
C ALA A 54 2.81 -3.74 9.79
N CYS A 55 3.08 -4.11 8.53
CA CYS A 55 2.26 -3.70 7.40
C CYS A 55 0.82 -4.24 7.49
N VAL A 56 0.64 -5.51 7.86
CA VAL A 56 -0.69 -6.13 8.01
C VAL A 56 -1.47 -5.46 9.15
N GLU A 57 -0.85 -5.32 10.33
CA GLU A 57 -1.46 -4.66 11.48
C GLU A 57 -1.86 -3.23 11.15
N LEU A 58 -0.97 -2.46 10.51
CA LEU A 58 -1.23 -1.08 10.12
C LEU A 58 -2.39 -1.00 9.10
N ALA A 59 -2.42 -1.88 8.11
CA ALA A 59 -3.49 -1.91 7.12
C ALA A 59 -4.85 -2.23 7.77
N GLN A 60 -4.89 -3.20 8.69
CA GLN A 60 -6.10 -3.56 9.42
C GLN A 60 -6.56 -2.44 10.37
N ASP A 61 -5.63 -1.81 11.08
CA ASP A 61 -5.94 -0.68 11.96
C ASP A 61 -6.47 0.51 11.17
N THR A 62 -5.80 0.89 10.09
CA THR A 62 -6.24 1.96 9.19
C THR A 62 -7.63 1.69 8.63
N ARG A 63 -7.90 0.46 8.17
CA ARG A 63 -9.23 0.08 7.65
C ARG A 63 -10.31 0.11 8.73
N ARG A 64 -10.00 -0.22 10.00
CA ARG A 64 -10.95 -0.08 11.11
C ARG A 64 -11.33 1.39 11.36
N ARG A 65 -10.38 2.30 11.14
CA ARG A 65 -10.48 3.73 11.45
C ARG A 65 -10.92 4.62 10.30
N LEU A 66 -11.34 4.07 9.15
CA LEU A 66 -11.85 4.88 8.02
C LEU A 66 -12.99 5.83 8.43
N ALA A 67 -13.81 5.43 9.40
CA ALA A 67 -14.90 6.25 9.93
C ALA A 67 -14.44 7.45 10.79
N GLU A 68 -13.16 7.56 11.11
CA GLU A 68 -12.57 8.72 11.79
C GLU A 68 -12.15 9.81 10.80
N VAL A 69 -12.14 9.54 9.49
CA VAL A 69 -11.75 10.51 8.47
C VAL A 69 -12.85 11.56 8.31
N SER A 70 -12.54 12.79 8.69
CA SER A 70 -13.48 13.94 8.67
C SER A 70 -12.96 15.15 7.90
N VAL A 71 -11.89 14.98 7.12
CA VAL A 71 -11.24 16.06 6.35
C VAL A 71 -11.57 15.91 4.86
N PRO A 72 -11.62 17.01 4.09
CA PRO A 72 -11.71 16.95 2.63
C PRO A 72 -10.61 16.08 2.03
N PHE A 73 -10.93 15.27 1.02
CA PHE A 73 -9.95 14.41 0.38
C PHE A 73 -10.17 14.22 -1.12
N LEU A 74 -9.04 13.99 -1.81
CA LEU A 74 -8.99 13.48 -3.17
C LEU A 74 -8.48 12.03 -3.11
N LEU A 75 -9.30 11.10 -3.58
CA LEU A 75 -8.98 9.69 -3.67
C LEU A 75 -8.76 9.31 -5.13
N LEU A 76 -7.55 8.83 -5.44
CA LEU A 76 -7.19 8.33 -6.76
C LEU A 76 -7.00 6.82 -6.67
N ILE A 77 -7.71 6.07 -7.51
CA ILE A 77 -7.71 4.60 -7.49
C ILE A 77 -7.21 4.09 -8.84
N ALA A 78 -6.11 3.34 -8.82
CA ALA A 78 -5.58 2.61 -9.96
C ALA A 78 -6.41 1.36 -10.20
N GLY A 79 -7.12 1.27 -11.34
CA GLY A 79 -8.08 0.19 -11.59
C GLY A 79 -7.46 -1.20 -11.66
N ASP A 80 -6.21 -1.29 -12.11
CA ASP A 80 -5.48 -2.54 -12.32
C ASP A 80 -4.33 -2.68 -11.29
N ASP A 81 -4.42 -2.03 -10.13
CA ASP A 81 -3.40 -2.11 -9.08
C ASP A 81 -3.12 -3.57 -8.66
N ARG A 82 -1.84 -3.94 -8.63
CA ARG A 82 -1.34 -5.28 -8.26
C ARG A 82 -0.56 -5.28 -6.96
N VAL A 83 -0.33 -4.11 -6.38
CA VAL A 83 0.47 -3.88 -5.18
C VAL A 83 -0.43 -3.71 -3.96
N VAL A 84 -1.53 -2.98 -4.10
CA VAL A 84 -2.51 -2.76 -3.04
C VAL A 84 -3.88 -3.27 -3.46
N ASP A 85 -4.61 -3.87 -2.52
CA ASP A 85 -6.02 -4.20 -2.70
C ASP A 85 -6.89 -2.93 -2.60
N ASN A 86 -7.56 -2.58 -3.69
CA ASN A 86 -8.42 -1.42 -3.77
C ASN A 86 -9.66 -1.48 -2.86
N ALA A 87 -10.03 -2.64 -2.31
CA ALA A 87 -11.22 -2.76 -1.46
C ALA A 87 -11.24 -1.75 -0.30
N GLY A 88 -10.09 -1.48 0.33
CA GLY A 88 -9.99 -0.49 1.41
C GLY A 88 -10.19 0.96 0.92
N ALA A 89 -9.66 1.28 -0.26
CA ALA A 89 -9.86 2.60 -0.89
C ALA A 89 -11.32 2.80 -1.29
N GLU A 90 -11.95 1.77 -1.87
CA GLU A 90 -13.36 1.81 -2.28
C GLU A 90 -14.33 1.92 -1.10
N GLU A 91 -13.95 1.45 0.09
CA GLU A 91 -14.73 1.63 1.31
C GLU A 91 -14.70 3.05 1.88
N LEU A 92 -13.61 3.80 1.65
CA LEU A 92 -13.36 5.08 2.32
C LEU A 92 -14.50 6.12 2.08
N PRO A 93 -14.96 6.37 0.84
CA PRO A 93 -16.03 7.36 0.58
C PRO A 93 -17.32 7.09 1.37
N THR A 94 -17.67 5.81 1.53
CA THR A 94 -18.90 5.40 2.21
C THR A 94 -18.74 5.37 3.73
N ARG A 95 -17.54 5.10 4.25
CA ARG A 95 -17.31 4.95 5.69
C ARG A 95 -16.85 6.24 6.36
N ALA A 96 -16.22 7.16 5.64
CA ALA A 96 -15.72 8.43 6.18
C ALA A 96 -16.85 9.32 6.71
N GLN A 97 -16.52 10.17 7.69
CA GLN A 97 -17.39 11.24 8.18
C GLN A 97 -17.32 12.51 7.32
N THR A 98 -16.35 12.60 6.40
CA THR A 98 -16.22 13.73 5.45
C THR A 98 -17.49 13.90 4.62
N PRO A 99 -18.10 15.09 4.55
CA PRO A 99 -19.25 15.36 3.70
C PRO A 99 -18.98 15.09 2.21
N SER A 100 -19.96 14.57 1.48
CA SER A 100 -19.80 14.11 0.09
C SER A 100 -19.27 15.18 -0.87
N GLU A 101 -19.64 16.43 -0.68
CA GLU A 101 -19.21 17.59 -1.46
C GLU A 101 -17.73 17.96 -1.24
N GLN A 102 -17.11 17.40 -0.20
CA GLN A 102 -15.69 17.52 0.12
C GLN A 102 -14.89 16.26 -0.24
N GLN A 103 -15.54 15.28 -0.86
CA GLN A 103 -14.92 14.07 -1.38
C GLN A 103 -14.79 14.18 -2.90
N CYS A 104 -13.60 13.89 -3.42
CA CYS A 104 -13.40 13.70 -4.86
C CYS A 104 -12.80 12.31 -5.08
N VAL A 105 -13.48 11.46 -5.83
CA VAL A 105 -12.99 10.11 -6.16
C VAL A 105 -12.77 10.00 -7.65
N LYS A 106 -11.55 9.65 -8.06
CA LYS A 106 -11.20 9.39 -9.46
C LYS A 106 -10.64 7.98 -9.60
N ARG A 107 -11.22 7.24 -10.55
CA ARG A 107 -10.78 5.89 -10.91
C ARG A 107 -10.09 5.94 -12.26
N TYR A 108 -8.96 5.25 -12.39
CA TYR A 108 -8.16 5.18 -13.60
C TYR A 108 -8.11 3.72 -14.08
N PRO A 109 -9.08 3.27 -14.90
CA PRO A 109 -9.08 1.91 -15.45
C PRO A 109 -7.80 1.65 -16.25
N GLY A 110 -7.21 0.46 -16.11
CA GLY A 110 -5.96 0.11 -16.79
C GLY A 110 -4.69 0.73 -16.19
N ALA A 111 -4.81 1.61 -15.19
CA ALA A 111 -3.65 2.15 -14.49
C ALA A 111 -3.13 1.18 -13.43
N LEU A 112 -1.81 1.11 -13.30
CA LEU A 112 -1.09 0.37 -12.27
C LEU A 112 -0.81 1.29 -11.05
N HIS A 113 -0.20 0.75 -10.00
CA HIS A 113 0.01 1.40 -8.70
C HIS A 113 0.56 2.84 -8.76
N GLY A 114 1.56 3.07 -9.60
CA GLY A 114 2.16 4.38 -9.84
C GLY A 114 1.33 5.21 -10.81
N LEU A 115 0.25 5.81 -10.28
CA LEU A 115 -0.63 6.76 -10.96
C LEU A 115 0.09 8.02 -11.46
#